data_AF-A0A842NJ66-F1
#
_entry.id   AF-A0A842NJ66-F1
#
_cell.length_a   1.000
_cell.length_b   1.000
_cell.length_c   1.000
_cell.angle_alpha   90.00
_cell.angle_beta   90.00
_cell.angle_gamma   90.00
#
_symmetry.space_group_name_H-M   'P 1'
#
loop_
_entity.id
_entity.type
_entity.pdbx_description
1 polymer ?
#
loop_
_entity_poly.entity_id
_entity_poly.type
_entity_poly.pdbx_seq_one_letter_code
_entity_poly.pdbx_strand_id
1 'polypeptide(L)'
;MVCEKCGYLDKKEVIKNGRTLCTICNFLSPESLEDFNKYLEEKIDWKILETFRKYNQKIGKKQKEGMALKAQDGKIVTRPPFGYTLTDGELVQNEESSKVHSIFKIYSEGEISLNQLSKKNSLSVNGLKKILKNRTYLGEVKFDGQLHKGTHKPIISQELFYVVQRRLGS
;
A
#
# COMPACT_ATOMS: atom_id res chain seq x y z
N MET A 1 -2.20 0.27 -30.90
CA MET A 1 -2.81 1.53 -31.40
C MET A 1 -1.76 2.63 -31.44
N VAL A 2 -1.90 3.61 -32.33
CA VAL A 2 -0.86 4.63 -32.57
C VAL A 2 -1.09 5.84 -31.65
N CYS A 3 -0.07 6.21 -30.88
CA CYS A 3 -0.12 7.39 -30.02
C CYS A 3 -0.24 8.67 -30.85
N GLU A 4 -1.28 9.47 -30.59
CA GLU A 4 -1.54 10.70 -31.34
C GLU A 4 -0.44 11.75 -31.14
N LYS A 5 0.30 11.74 -30.01
CA LYS A 5 1.43 12.66 -29.78
C LYS A 5 2.72 12.24 -30.49
N CYS A 6 3.10 10.97 -30.36
CA CYS A 6 4.44 10.53 -30.79
C CYS A 6 4.50 9.48 -31.90
N GLY A 7 3.35 8.97 -32.36
CA GLY A 7 3.29 7.96 -33.40
C GLY A 7 3.71 6.55 -32.96
N TYR A 8 4.00 6.32 -31.67
CA TYR A 8 4.36 4.99 -31.17
C TYR A 8 3.18 4.01 -31.20
N LEU A 9 3.42 2.80 -31.68
CA LEU A 9 2.44 1.71 -31.62
C LEU A 9 2.50 1.02 -30.24
N ASP A 10 1.65 1.45 -29.32
CA ASP A 10 1.55 0.85 -27.99
C ASP A 10 0.55 -0.33 -28.00
N LYS A 11 0.86 -1.37 -27.20
CA LYS A 11 -0.01 -2.53 -26.96
C LYS A 11 -1.07 -2.21 -25.90
N LYS A 12 -0.81 -1.25 -25.02
CA LYS A 12 -1.74 -0.81 -23.98
C LYS A 12 -2.56 0.37 -24.49
N GLU A 13 -3.87 0.30 -24.29
CA GLU A 13 -4.79 1.38 -24.59
C GLU A 13 -4.80 2.38 -23.44
N VAL A 14 -4.52 3.65 -23.75
CA VAL A 14 -4.67 4.76 -22.82
C VAL A 14 -5.41 5.87 -23.54
N ILE A 15 -6.63 6.14 -23.09
CA ILE A 15 -7.47 7.22 -23.61
C ILE A 15 -7.51 8.32 -22.55
N LYS A 16 -7.08 9.53 -22.91
CA LYS A 16 -7.22 10.74 -22.09
C LYS A 16 -7.90 11.80 -22.93
N ASN A 17 -8.99 12.37 -22.42
CA ASN A 17 -9.79 13.38 -23.13
C ASN A 17 -10.20 12.95 -24.56
N GLY A 18 -10.53 11.66 -24.74
CA GLY A 18 -10.91 11.10 -26.04
C GLY A 18 -9.76 10.89 -27.04
N ARG A 19 -8.51 11.09 -26.61
CA ARG A 19 -7.31 10.96 -27.45
C ARG A 19 -6.48 9.73 -27.05
N THR A 20 -5.94 9.05 -28.04
CA THR A 20 -5.13 7.85 -27.86
C THR A 20 -3.68 8.22 -27.60
N LEU A 21 -3.16 7.85 -26.43
CA LEU A 21 -1.77 8.09 -26.05
C LEU A 21 -1.06 6.77 -25.70
N CYS A 22 0.26 6.73 -25.95
CA CYS A 22 1.09 5.69 -25.34
C CYS A 22 1.31 5.98 -23.86
N THR A 23 1.75 4.97 -23.12
CA THR A 23 1.93 5.05 -21.66
C THR A 23 2.81 6.24 -21.23
N ILE A 24 3.90 6.51 -21.96
CA ILE A 24 4.83 7.61 -21.66
C ILE A 24 4.19 8.97 -21.94
N CYS A 25 3.57 9.14 -23.12
CA CYS A 25 2.96 10.42 -23.48
C CYS A 25 1.78 10.75 -22.56
N ASN A 26 1.03 9.76 -22.10
CA ASN A 26 -0.02 9.97 -21.11
C ASN A 26 0.55 10.40 -19.75
N PHE A 27 1.62 9.75 -19.28
CA PHE A 27 2.27 10.07 -18.00
C PHE A 27 2.75 11.54 -17.92
N LEU A 28 3.23 12.09 -19.03
CA LEU A 28 3.71 13.47 -19.13
C LEU A 28 2.62 14.48 -19.53
N SER A 29 1.39 14.01 -19.81
CA SER A 29 0.33 14.88 -20.32
C SER A 29 -0.26 15.78 -19.23
N PRO A 30 -0.47 17.08 -19.49
CA PRO A 30 -1.12 17.99 -18.55
C PRO A 30 -2.55 17.57 -18.19
N GLU A 31 -3.05 18.04 -17.04
CA GLU A 31 -4.44 17.84 -16.61
C GLU A 31 -5.40 18.89 -17.22
N SER A 32 -4.92 20.14 -17.37
CA SER A 32 -5.67 21.21 -18.06
C SER A 32 -5.93 20.83 -19.52
N LEU A 33 -7.18 21.00 -19.96
CA LEU A 33 -7.56 20.67 -21.35
C LEU A 33 -6.85 21.56 -22.36
N GLU A 34 -6.65 22.84 -22.04
CA GLU A 34 -5.96 23.79 -22.92
C GLU A 34 -4.49 23.39 -23.13
N ASP A 35 -3.77 23.13 -22.04
CA ASP A 35 -2.36 22.72 -22.10
C ASP A 35 -2.21 21.31 -22.68
N PHE A 36 -3.19 20.43 -22.46
CA PHE A 36 -3.23 19.12 -23.07
C PHE A 36 -3.31 19.19 -24.60
N ASN A 37 -4.13 20.10 -25.14
CA ASN A 37 -4.22 20.31 -26.59
C ASN A 37 -2.92 20.85 -27.17
N LYS A 38 -2.32 21.89 -26.54
CA LYS A 38 -0.99 22.40 -26.92
C LYS A 38 0.07 21.29 -26.88
N TYR A 39 0.06 20.49 -25.81
CA TYR A 39 0.94 19.33 -25.67
C TYR A 39 0.75 18.29 -26.78
N LEU A 40 -0.45 18.08 -27.32
CA LEU A 40 -0.67 17.17 -28.46
C LEU A 40 -0.19 17.74 -29.79
N GLU A 41 -0.27 19.06 -29.96
CA GLU A 41 0.21 19.76 -31.16
C GLU A 41 1.74 19.74 -31.26
N GLU A 42 2.43 19.81 -30.12
CA GLU A 42 3.87 19.61 -30.02
C GLU A 42 4.27 18.14 -30.23
N LYS A 43 4.32 17.72 -31.50
CA LYS A 43 4.69 16.36 -31.92
C LYS A 43 6.14 16.05 -31.59
N ILE A 44 6.39 14.79 -31.25
CA ILE A 44 7.73 14.25 -31.00
C ILE A 44 7.88 12.89 -31.67
N ASP A 45 8.99 12.61 -32.34
CA ASP A 45 9.22 11.27 -32.89
C ASP A 45 9.38 10.26 -31.75
N TRP A 46 8.63 9.15 -31.80
CA TRP A 46 8.72 8.10 -30.81
C TRP A 46 10.15 7.55 -30.63
N LYS A 47 11.01 7.58 -31.65
CA LYS A 47 12.41 7.12 -31.56
C LYS A 47 13.19 7.87 -30.48
N ILE A 48 12.87 9.14 -30.26
CA ILE A 48 13.50 9.97 -29.21
C ILE A 48 13.17 9.40 -27.81
N LEU A 49 12.00 8.79 -27.66
CA LEU A 49 11.52 8.22 -26.41
C LEU A 49 11.90 6.73 -26.22
N GLU A 50 12.62 6.13 -27.16
CA GLU A 50 12.88 4.69 -27.20
C GLU A 50 13.71 4.20 -26.01
N THR A 51 14.70 4.97 -25.58
CA THR A 51 15.51 4.67 -24.39
C THR A 51 14.66 4.62 -23.12
N PHE A 52 13.73 5.58 -22.97
CA PHE A 52 12.79 5.59 -21.84
C PHE A 52 11.89 4.38 -21.85
N ARG A 53 11.38 3.94 -23.01
CA ARG A 53 10.57 2.70 -23.11
C ARG A 53 11.36 1.46 -22.68
N LYS A 54 12.60 1.32 -23.15
CA LYS A 54 13.47 0.19 -22.83
C LYS A 54 13.80 0.09 -21.34
N TYR A 55 13.94 1.23 -20.65
CA TYR A 55 14.40 1.26 -19.26
C TYR A 55 13.36 1.65 -18.22
N ASN A 56 12.11 1.96 -18.60
CA ASN A 56 11.04 2.37 -17.67
C ASN A 56 10.81 1.34 -16.53
N GLN A 57 11.01 0.06 -16.81
CA GLN A 57 10.87 -1.01 -15.81
C GLN A 57 11.86 -0.90 -14.64
N LYS A 58 12.99 -0.20 -14.81
CA LYS A 58 14.00 -0.02 -13.74
C LYS A 58 13.50 0.87 -12.61
N ILE A 59 12.54 1.77 -12.86
CA ILE A 59 12.03 2.71 -11.85
C ILE A 59 11.29 1.96 -10.74
N GLY A 60 10.36 1.06 -11.12
CA GLY A 60 9.62 0.24 -10.15
C GLY A 60 10.54 -0.69 -9.34
N LYS A 61 11.59 -1.23 -9.98
CA LYS A 61 12.60 -2.05 -9.30
C LYS A 61 13.35 -1.26 -8.22
N LYS A 62 13.85 -0.06 -8.53
CA LYS A 62 14.54 0.81 -7.57
C LYS A 62 13.65 1.22 -6.40
N GLN A 63 12.38 1.57 -6.67
CA GLN A 63 11.43 1.89 -5.62
C GLN A 63 11.20 0.68 -4.69
N LYS A 64 10.99 -0.51 -5.27
CA LYS A 64 10.81 -1.75 -4.50
C LYS A 64 12.04 -2.09 -3.67
N GLU A 65 13.25 -1.94 -4.22
CA GLU A 65 14.51 -2.11 -3.51
C GLU A 65 14.63 -1.12 -2.33
N GLY A 66 14.31 0.15 -2.54
CA GLY A 66 14.31 1.16 -1.46
C GLY A 66 13.29 0.86 -0.37
N MET A 67 12.10 0.34 -0.72
CA MET A 67 11.13 -0.13 0.27
C MET A 67 11.63 -1.38 1.01
N ALA A 68 12.28 -2.31 0.32
CA ALA A 68 12.84 -3.50 0.95
C ALA A 68 13.91 -3.14 2.00
N LEU A 69 14.81 -2.21 1.68
CA LEU A 69 15.83 -1.72 2.62
C LEU A 69 15.18 -1.07 3.86
N LYS A 70 14.18 -0.21 3.66
CA LYS A 70 13.45 0.39 4.79
C LYS A 70 12.77 -0.65 5.68
N ALA A 71 12.17 -1.68 5.07
CA ALA A 71 11.54 -2.76 5.82
C ALA A 71 12.58 -3.60 6.59
N GLN A 72 13.75 -3.87 6.01
CA GLN A 72 14.88 -4.52 6.68
C GLN A 72 15.37 -3.72 7.88
N ASP A 73 15.41 -2.39 7.77
CA ASP A 73 15.71 -1.47 8.87
C ASP A 73 14.58 -1.36 9.91
N GLY A 74 13.50 -2.14 9.77
CA GLY A 74 12.37 -2.16 10.69
C GLY A 74 11.41 -0.98 10.55
N LYS A 75 11.55 -0.16 9.49
CA LYS A 75 10.68 0.98 9.21
C LYS A 75 9.48 0.56 8.39
N ILE A 76 8.32 1.15 8.68
CA ILE A 76 7.11 0.85 7.92
C ILE A 76 7.17 1.47 6.51
N VAL A 77 6.69 0.70 5.53
CA VAL A 77 6.65 1.11 4.12
C VAL A 77 5.22 1.21 3.56
N THR A 78 4.23 0.93 4.40
CA THR A 78 2.80 1.04 4.09
C THR A 78 2.14 2.06 5.01
N ARG A 79 0.84 2.29 4.81
CA ARG A 79 0.04 3.10 5.74
C ARG A 79 0.14 2.53 7.17
N PRO A 80 0.26 3.39 8.21
CA PRO A 80 0.24 2.96 9.60
C PRO A 80 -1.01 2.12 9.93
N PRO A 81 -0.85 0.98 10.62
CA PRO A 81 -1.98 0.22 11.12
C PRO A 81 -2.80 0.99 12.15
N PHE A 82 -4.06 0.61 12.31
CA PHE A 82 -4.92 1.12 13.37
C PHE A 82 -4.28 0.92 14.75
N GLY A 83 -4.30 1.92 15.62
CA GLY A 83 -3.58 1.93 16.90
C GLY A 83 -2.16 2.53 16.84
N TYR A 84 -1.67 2.92 15.65
CA TYR A 84 -0.41 3.64 15.48
C TYR A 84 -0.59 4.90 14.62
N THR A 85 0.29 5.86 14.84
CA THR A 85 0.53 7.04 13.99
C THR A 85 1.99 7.04 13.53
N LEU A 86 2.26 7.70 12.39
CA LEU A 86 3.62 7.90 11.92
C LEU A 86 4.13 9.25 12.42
N THR A 87 5.17 9.23 13.23
CA THR A 87 5.83 10.44 13.75
C THR A 87 7.33 10.29 13.47
N ASP A 88 7.92 11.27 12.77
CA ASP A 88 9.34 11.26 12.38
C ASP A 88 9.81 9.98 11.63
N GLY A 89 8.88 9.35 10.90
CA GLY A 89 9.15 8.13 10.15
C GLY A 89 9.09 6.84 10.99
N GLU A 90 8.71 6.93 12.26
CA GLU A 90 8.53 5.79 13.17
C GLU A 90 7.06 5.59 13.56
N LEU A 91 6.68 4.35 13.84
CA LEU A 91 5.34 4.04 14.34
C LEU A 91 5.29 4.25 15.84
N VAL A 92 4.44 5.18 16.27
CA VAL A 92 4.17 5.48 17.67
C VAL A 92 2.74 5.08 17.98
N GLN A 93 2.52 4.45 19.14
CA GLN A 93 1.18 4.07 19.59
C GLN A 93 0.34 5.33 19.82
N ASN A 94 -0.89 5.34 19.29
CA ASN A 94 -1.82 6.45 19.46
C ASN A 94 -2.96 6.08 20.44
N GLU A 95 -3.95 6.95 20.60
CA GLU A 95 -5.09 6.75 21.51
C GLU A 95 -5.87 5.44 21.25
N GLU A 96 -5.93 5.01 19.98
CA GLU A 96 -6.61 3.78 19.55
C GLU A 96 -5.82 2.51 19.87
N SER A 97 -4.56 2.60 20.34
CA SER A 97 -3.77 1.44 20.74
C SER A 97 -4.43 0.63 21.86
N SER A 98 -5.07 1.33 22.81
CA SER A 98 -5.85 0.75 23.89
C SER A 98 -7.03 -0.09 23.36
N LYS A 99 -7.69 0.39 22.31
CA LYS A 99 -8.79 -0.29 21.62
C LYS A 99 -8.30 -1.52 20.87
N VAL A 100 -7.14 -1.47 20.24
CA VAL A 100 -6.52 -2.66 19.64
C VAL A 100 -6.28 -3.73 20.70
N HIS A 101 -5.69 -3.36 21.83
CA HIS A 101 -5.44 -4.30 22.92
C HIS A 101 -6.74 -4.93 23.46
N SER A 102 -7.79 -4.13 23.66
CA SER A 102 -9.08 -4.64 24.12
C SER A 102 -9.75 -5.56 23.10
N ILE A 103 -9.66 -5.27 21.80
CA ILE A 103 -10.15 -6.14 20.73
C ILE A 103 -9.48 -7.53 20.80
N PHE A 104 -8.16 -7.59 20.94
CA PHE A 104 -7.44 -8.86 21.07
C PHE A 104 -7.82 -9.62 22.34
N LYS A 105 -7.88 -8.92 23.48
CA LYS A 105 -8.24 -9.52 24.77
C LYS A 105 -9.64 -10.13 24.74
N ILE A 106 -10.65 -9.35 24.35
CA ILE A 106 -12.05 -9.81 24.30
C ILE A 106 -12.20 -10.98 23.30
N TYR A 107 -11.50 -10.92 22.16
CA TYR A 107 -11.54 -12.04 21.23
C TYR A 107 -10.79 -13.27 21.74
N SER A 108 -9.81 -13.13 22.62
CA SER A 108 -9.11 -14.29 23.21
C SER A 108 -9.97 -15.07 24.22
N GLU A 109 -10.92 -14.40 24.88
CA GLU A 109 -11.77 -14.97 25.95
C GLU A 109 -12.78 -16.01 25.43
N GLY A 110 -13.09 -16.02 24.13
CA GLY A 110 -13.95 -17.06 23.57
C GLY A 110 -15.45 -16.74 23.56
N GLU A 111 -15.89 -15.72 24.29
CA GLU A 111 -17.32 -15.49 24.56
C GLU A 111 -18.09 -14.85 23.40
N ILE A 112 -17.42 -14.07 22.54
CA ILE A 112 -18.07 -13.36 21.45
C ILE A 112 -17.57 -13.78 20.07
N SER A 113 -18.48 -13.80 19.10
CA SER A 113 -18.18 -14.03 17.69
C SER A 113 -17.52 -12.82 17.03
N LEU A 114 -16.88 -13.03 15.87
CA LEU A 114 -16.32 -11.94 15.06
C LEU A 114 -17.39 -10.91 14.67
N ASN A 115 -18.61 -11.34 14.38
CA ASN A 115 -19.72 -10.45 14.01
C ASN A 115 -20.15 -9.57 15.17
N GLN A 116 -20.25 -10.12 16.38
CA GLN A 116 -20.57 -9.35 17.58
C GLN A 116 -19.45 -8.36 17.93
N LEU A 117 -18.18 -8.80 17.86
CA LEU A 117 -17.03 -7.93 18.13
C LEU A 117 -16.91 -6.80 17.09
N SER A 118 -17.22 -7.09 15.82
CA SER A 118 -17.28 -6.13 14.72
C SER A 118 -18.32 -5.04 15.00
N LYS A 119 -19.56 -5.42 15.37
CA LYS A 119 -20.61 -4.47 15.75
C LYS A 119 -20.22 -3.63 16.97
N LYS A 120 -19.65 -4.23 18.02
CA LYS A 120 -19.23 -3.54 19.24
C LYS A 120 -18.18 -2.45 18.98
N ASN A 121 -17.32 -2.63 17.98
CA ASN A 121 -16.23 -1.71 17.68
C ASN A 121 -16.49 -0.79 16.48
N SER A 122 -17.68 -0.86 15.88
CA SER A 122 -18.04 -0.15 14.63
C SER A 122 -17.05 -0.43 13.49
N LEU A 123 -16.56 -1.67 13.40
CA LEU A 123 -15.63 -2.14 12.37
C LEU A 123 -16.34 -3.13 11.45
N SER A 124 -15.94 -3.23 10.20
CA SER A 124 -16.37 -4.35 9.35
C SER A 124 -15.70 -5.65 9.80
N VAL A 125 -16.36 -6.79 9.57
CA VAL A 125 -15.79 -8.12 9.89
C VAL A 125 -14.44 -8.34 9.21
N ASN A 126 -14.31 -7.90 7.95
CA ASN A 126 -13.06 -7.98 7.20
C ASN A 126 -11.98 -7.05 7.79
N GLY A 127 -12.35 -5.84 8.20
CA GLY A 127 -11.44 -4.92 8.89
C GLY A 127 -10.94 -5.50 10.22
N LEU A 128 -11.83 -6.09 11.01
CA LEU A 128 -11.50 -6.77 12.26
C LEU A 128 -10.56 -7.96 12.02
N LYS A 129 -10.83 -8.82 11.02
CA LYS A 129 -9.92 -9.91 10.65
C LYS A 129 -8.53 -9.41 10.25
N LYS A 130 -8.45 -8.28 9.54
CA LYS A 130 -7.16 -7.66 9.19
C LYS A 130 -6.41 -7.20 10.44
N ILE A 131 -7.10 -6.57 11.40
CA ILE A 131 -6.51 -6.18 12.69
C ILE A 131 -5.98 -7.41 13.43
N LEU A 132 -6.83 -8.42 13.64
CA LEU A 132 -6.46 -9.60 14.42
C LEU A 132 -5.32 -10.44 13.81
N LYS A 133 -5.07 -10.33 12.50
CA LYS A 133 -3.97 -11.03 11.80
C LYS A 133 -2.71 -10.18 11.60
N ASN A 134 -2.75 -8.89 11.93
CA ASN A 134 -1.66 -7.99 11.60
C ASN A 134 -0.48 -8.16 12.58
N ARG A 135 0.63 -8.68 12.07
CA ARG A 135 1.86 -8.91 12.85
C ARG A 135 2.58 -7.63 13.26
N THR A 136 2.19 -6.47 12.73
CA THR A 136 2.69 -5.17 13.22
C THR A 136 2.40 -4.95 14.70
N TYR A 137 1.35 -5.57 15.23
CA TYR A 137 1.05 -5.53 16.67
C TYR A 137 2.05 -6.28 17.54
N LEU A 138 2.85 -7.18 16.96
CA LEU A 138 3.98 -7.88 17.60
C LEU A 138 5.32 -7.14 17.48
N GLY A 139 5.34 -5.93 16.91
CA GLY A 139 6.61 -5.22 16.67
C GLY A 139 7.32 -5.68 15.39
N GLU A 140 6.59 -6.21 14.41
CA GLU A 140 7.16 -6.70 13.14
C GLU A 140 6.72 -5.85 11.95
N VAL A 141 7.50 -5.82 10.88
CA VAL A 141 7.15 -5.16 9.61
C VAL A 141 7.10 -6.20 8.50
N LYS A 142 6.00 -6.22 7.74
CA LYS A 142 5.83 -7.11 6.59
C LYS A 142 6.03 -6.35 5.27
N PHE A 143 6.94 -6.80 4.43
CA PHE A 143 7.09 -6.30 3.07
C PHE A 143 7.44 -7.43 2.10
N ASP A 144 6.80 -7.44 0.92
CA ASP A 144 7.05 -8.43 -0.15
C ASP A 144 7.03 -9.90 0.31
N GLY A 145 6.14 -10.21 1.26
CA GLY A 145 6.02 -11.56 1.85
C GLY A 145 7.02 -11.87 2.97
N GLN A 146 8.05 -11.03 3.16
CA GLN A 146 9.04 -11.16 4.22
C GLN A 146 8.61 -10.42 5.49
N LEU A 147 9.04 -10.94 6.64
CA LEU A 147 8.84 -10.35 7.95
C LEU A 147 10.19 -9.89 8.49
N HIS A 148 10.23 -8.66 8.97
CA HIS A 148 11.39 -8.03 9.58
C HIS A 148 11.05 -7.56 11.00
N LYS A 149 12.06 -7.47 11.85
CA LYS A 149 11.89 -6.88 13.18
C LYS A 149 11.67 -5.38 13.03
N GLY A 150 10.56 -4.87 13.54
CA GLY A 150 10.24 -3.45 13.54
C GLY A 150 10.99 -2.71 14.65
N THR A 151 11.14 -1.40 14.49
CA THR A 151 11.70 -0.52 15.54
C THR A 151 10.64 -0.06 16.55
N HIS A 152 9.37 -0.20 16.20
CA HIS A 152 8.25 0.28 17.00
C HIS A 152 7.88 -0.65 18.15
N LYS A 153 7.28 -0.08 19.20
CA LYS A 153 6.85 -0.82 20.38
C LYS A 153 5.62 -1.68 20.06
N PRO A 154 5.63 -3.00 20.37
CA PRO A 154 4.46 -3.86 20.20
C PRO A 154 3.27 -3.41 21.07
N ILE A 155 2.06 -3.58 20.56
CA ILE A 155 0.81 -3.40 21.32
C ILE A 155 0.39 -4.72 21.97
N ILE A 156 0.69 -5.85 21.35
CA ILE A 156 0.18 -7.18 21.74
C ILE A 156 1.36 -8.11 22.05
N SER A 157 1.23 -8.95 23.08
CA SER A 157 2.21 -9.99 23.39
C SER A 157 2.12 -11.16 22.41
N GLN A 158 3.21 -11.93 22.26
CA GLN A 158 3.20 -13.10 21.38
C GLN A 158 2.13 -14.10 21.81
N GLU A 159 1.98 -14.32 23.11
CA GLU A 159 1.02 -15.27 23.69
C GLU A 159 -0.40 -14.91 23.28
N LEU A 160 -0.80 -13.65 23.50
CA LEU A 160 -2.14 -13.16 23.19
C LEU A 160 -2.42 -13.24 21.68
N PHE A 161 -1.45 -12.87 20.84
CA PHE A 161 -1.59 -12.94 19.40
C PHE A 161 -1.82 -14.37 18.91
N TYR A 162 -1.05 -15.35 19.41
CA TYR A 162 -1.16 -16.74 18.97
C TYR A 162 -2.42 -17.44 19.52
N VAL A 163 -2.92 -17.06 20.70
CA VAL A 163 -4.26 -17.48 21.17
C VAL A 163 -5.33 -17.06 20.17
N VAL A 164 -5.30 -15.79 19.76
CA VAL A 164 -6.23 -15.25 18.75
C VAL A 164 -6.08 -15.96 17.40
N GLN A 165 -4.86 -16.24 16.94
CA GLN A 165 -4.65 -16.94 15.66
C GLN A 165 -5.25 -18.36 15.67
N ARG A 166 -5.09 -19.11 16.77
CA ARG A 166 -5.70 -20.44 16.91
C ARG A 166 -7.21 -20.37 16.79
N ARG A 167 -7.83 -19.39 17.46
CA ARG A 167 -9.29 -19.18 17.41
C ARG A 167 -9.79 -18.70 16.04
N LEU A 168 -8.98 -17.98 15.26
CA LEU A 168 -9.34 -17.59 13.89
C LEU A 168 -9.29 -18.75 12.89
N GLY A 169 -8.52 -19.79 13.20
CA GLY A 169 -8.34 -20.98 12.36
C GLY A 169 -9.30 -22.14 12.68
N SER A 170 -9.98 -22.09 13.83
CA SER A 170 -11.10 -22.97 14.19
C SER A 170 -12.40 -22.51 13.56
#